data_AF-G6E717-F1
#
_entry.id   AF-G6E717-F1
#
_cell.length_a   1.000
_cell.length_b   1.000
_cell.length_c   1.000
_cell.angle_alpha   90.00
_cell.angle_beta   90.00
_cell.angle_gamma   90.00
#
_symmetry.space_group_name_H-M   'P 1'
#
loop_
_entity.id
_entity.type
_entity.pdbx_description
1 polymer ?
#
loop_
_entity_poly.entity_id
_entity_poly.type
_entity_poly.pdbx_seq_one_letter_code
_entity_poly.pdbx_strand_id
1 'polypeptide(L)' 'MDMADVTLSATPKGNGFQATVTYSSGVSISSAEAFPTKAEAISAAAMKVLDMPDRLEIFDASDAEG' A
#
# COMPACT_ATOMS: atom_id res chain seq x y z
N MET A 1 2.73 -22.04 0.58
CA MET A 1 2.21 -21.12 -0.45
C MET A 1 1.99 -19.83 0.26
N ASP A 2 3.09 -19.15 0.41
CA ASP A 2 3.24 -17.89 1.09
C ASP A 2 2.55 -16.88 0.18
N MET A 3 1.54 -16.21 0.73
CA MET A 3 0.56 -15.46 -0.03
C MET A 3 0.90 -13.98 0.13
N ALA A 4 1.61 -13.45 -0.85
CA ALA A 4 1.96 -12.05 -0.97
C ALA A 4 0.71 -11.19 -1.22
N ASP A 5 0.00 -10.82 -0.14
CA ASP A 5 -1.15 -9.90 -0.18
C ASP A 5 -0.75 -8.44 0.11
N VAL A 6 -1.28 -7.53 -0.71
CA VAL A 6 -1.28 -6.10 -0.46
C VAL A 6 -2.71 -5.60 -0.48
N THR A 7 -3.16 -5.08 0.66
CA THR A 7 -4.45 -4.46 0.82
C THR A 7 -4.35 -2.94 0.61
N LEU A 8 -5.11 -2.42 -0.35
CA LEU A 8 -5.21 -0.99 -0.63
C LEU A 8 -6.52 -0.46 -0.06
N SER A 9 -6.43 0.57 0.80
CA SER A 9 -7.60 1.21 1.41
C SER A 9 -7.56 2.72 1.23
N ALA A 10 -8.74 3.31 1.06
CA ALA A 10 -8.92 4.75 0.95
C ALA A 10 -9.83 5.22 2.09
N THR A 11 -9.23 5.84 3.10
CA THR A 11 -9.93 6.36 4.28
C THR A 11 -10.19 7.86 4.14
N PRO A 12 -11.39 8.36 4.48
CA PRO A 12 -11.66 9.79 4.44
C PRO A 12 -10.79 10.53 5.46
N LYS A 13 -10.10 11.59 5.01
CA LYS A 13 -9.22 12.43 5.83
C LYS A 13 -9.37 13.90 5.42
N GLY A 14 -10.00 14.70 6.29
CA GLY A 14 -10.27 16.12 6.02
C GLY A 14 -11.18 16.30 4.79
N ASN A 15 -10.74 17.09 3.82
CA ASN A 15 -11.45 17.36 2.56
C ASN A 15 -11.22 16.30 1.46
N GLY A 16 -10.53 15.20 1.75
CA GLY A 16 -10.21 14.16 0.77
C GLY A 16 -10.11 12.76 1.36
N PHE A 17 -9.36 11.90 0.69
CA PHE A 17 -9.13 10.50 1.01
C PHE A 17 -7.63 10.24 1.14
N GLN A 18 -7.23 9.66 2.25
CA GLN A 18 -5.89 9.16 2.44
C GLN A 18 -5.80 7.74 1.89
N ALA A 19 -4.82 7.51 1.02
CA ALA A 19 -4.49 6.19 0.56
C ALA A 19 -3.65 5.44 1.59
N THR A 20 -3.93 4.17 1.82
CA THR A 20 -3.15 3.31 2.71
C THR A 20 -2.91 1.97 2.04
N VAL A 21 -1.64 1.55 2.03
CA VAL A 21 -1.17 0.25 1.57
C VAL A 21 -0.84 -0.56 2.83
N THR A 22 -1.44 -1.72 2.99
CA THR A 22 -1.10 -2.66 4.06
C THR A 22 -0.56 -3.93 3.43
N TYR A 23 0.66 -4.30 3.78
CA TYR A 23 1.29 -5.54 3.35
C TYR A 23 0.93 -6.66 4.34
N SER A 24 0.81 -7.89 3.87
CA SER A 24 0.57 -9.08 4.70
C SER A 24 1.61 -9.26 5.83
N SER A 25 2.83 -8.76 5.61
CA SER A 25 3.93 -8.70 6.59
C SER A 25 3.63 -7.80 7.81
N GLY A 26 2.55 -7.01 7.78
CA GLY A 26 2.16 -6.09 8.87
C GLY A 26 2.69 -4.66 8.70
N VAL A 27 3.39 -4.37 7.60
CA VAL A 27 3.83 -3.03 7.24
C VAL A 27 2.66 -2.26 6.64
N SER A 28 2.39 -1.06 7.16
CA SER A 28 1.35 -0.16 6.65
C SER A 28 1.95 1.16 6.21
N ILE A 29 1.70 1.57 4.97
CA ILE A 29 2.19 2.81 4.38
C ILE A 29 0.99 3.66 4.00
N SER A 30 0.87 4.84 4.59
CA SER A 30 -0.17 5.79 4.18
C SER A 30 0.41 6.92 3.34
N SER A 31 -0.37 7.41 2.39
CA SER A 31 -0.02 8.60 1.61
C SER A 31 0.03 9.82 2.51
N ALA A 32 1.03 10.66 2.31
CA ALA A 32 1.16 11.93 3.01
C ALA A 32 0.09 12.93 2.56
N GLU A 33 -0.31 12.86 1.28
CA GLU A 33 -1.28 13.74 0.66
C GLU A 33 -2.69 13.11 0.63
N ALA A 34 -3.72 13.96 0.71
CA ALA A 34 -5.11 13.57 0.61
C ALA A 34 -5.61 13.78 -0.82
N PHE A 35 -6.25 12.75 -1.38
CA PHE A 35 -6.78 12.76 -2.74
C PHE A 35 -8.26 13.17 -2.76
N PRO A 36 -8.75 13.81 -3.83
CA PRO A 36 -10.14 14.25 -3.88
C PRO A 36 -11.12 13.08 -4.06
N THR A 37 -10.68 11.95 -4.60
CA THR A 37 -11.52 10.75 -4.80
C THR A 37 -10.90 9.48 -4.20
N LYS A 38 -11.76 8.52 -3.83
CA LYS A 38 -11.30 7.19 -3.37
C LYS A 38 -10.49 6.47 -4.44
N ALA A 39 -10.90 6.60 -5.71
CA ALA A 39 -10.22 5.98 -6.84
C ALA A 39 -8.77 6.49 -6.95
N GLU A 40 -8.57 7.81 -6.91
CA GLU A 40 -7.22 8.39 -6.93
C GLU A 40 -6.38 8.00 -5.72
N ALA A 41 -6.99 7.93 -4.53
CA ALA A 41 -6.29 7.42 -3.36
C ALA A 41 -5.78 6.00 -3.60
N ILE A 42 -6.66 5.07 -3.98
CA ILE A 42 -6.27 3.67 -4.25
C ILE A 42 -5.21 3.60 -5.36
N SER A 43 -5.40 4.35 -6.45
CA SER A 43 -4.44 4.39 -7.56
C SER A 43 -3.07 4.90 -7.12
N ALA A 44 -3.01 5.96 -6.30
CA ALA A 44 -1.76 6.49 -5.79
C ALA A 44 -1.07 5.52 -4.83
N ALA A 45 -1.83 4.84 -3.97
CA ALA A 45 -1.28 3.77 -3.13
C ALA A 45 -0.72 2.61 -3.97
N ALA A 46 -1.42 2.19 -5.03
CA ALA A 46 -0.92 1.17 -5.95
C ALA A 46 0.36 1.63 -6.68
N MET A 47 0.39 2.88 -7.17
CA MET A 47 1.60 3.44 -7.77
C MET A 47 2.75 3.53 -6.77
N LYS A 48 2.49 3.86 -5.50
CA LYS A 48 3.51 3.90 -4.45
C LYS A 48 4.16 2.54 -4.22
N VAL A 49 3.37 1.47 -4.29
CA VAL A 49 3.88 0.08 -4.22
C VAL A 49 4.84 -0.17 -5.38
N LEU A 50 4.42 0.16 -6.61
CA LEU A 50 5.24 -0.01 -7.82
C LEU A 50 6.50 0.88 -7.84
N ASP A 51 6.43 2.06 -7.21
CA ASP A 51 7.53 3.01 -7.03
C ASP A 51 8.58 2.55 -5.99
N MET A 52 8.25 1.55 -5.18
CA MET A 52 9.12 0.99 -4.14
C MET A 52 9.44 -0.50 -4.41
N PRO A 53 10.17 -0.82 -5.49
CA PRO A 53 10.50 -2.20 -5.85
C PRO A 53 11.31 -2.91 -4.75
N ASP A 54 12.23 -2.21 -4.06
CA ASP A 54 12.98 -2.80 -2.95
C ASP A 54 12.06 -3.34 -1.83
N ARG A 55 10.91 -2.68 -1.58
CA ARG A 55 9.95 -3.17 -0.58
C ARG A 55 9.16 -4.37 -1.09
N LEU A 56 8.87 -4.43 -2.38
CA LEU A 56 8.27 -5.60 -3.01
C LEU A 56 9.24 -6.79 -2.99
N GLU A 57 10.52 -6.56 -3.25
CA GLU A 57 11.56 -7.60 -3.18
C GLU A 57 11.79 -8.08 -1.75
N ILE A 58 11.82 -7.18 -0.75
CA ILE A 58 11.86 -7.58 0.66
C ILE A 58 10.59 -8.32 1.05
N PHE A 59 9.42 -7.91 0.54
CA PHE A 59 8.15 -8.56 0.80
C PHE A 59 8.13 -9.99 0.21
N ASP A 60 8.65 -10.17 -1.00
CA ASP A 60 8.84 -11.47 -1.65
C ASP A 60 9.87 -12.36 -0.91
N ALA A 61 10.99 -11.77 -0.47
CA ALA A 61 12.03 -12.49 0.28
C ALA A 61 11.63 -12.81 1.74
N SER A 62 10.78 -11.99 2.37
CA SER A 62 10.28 -12.22 3.73
C SER A 62 9.30 -13.40 3.79
N ASP A 63 8.67 -13.74 2.67
CA ASP A 63 7.89 -14.98 2.48
C ASP A 63 8.80 -16.21 2.27
N ALA A 64 10.09 -16.02 1.93
CA ALA A 64 11.03 -17.11 1.65
C ALA A 64 11.85 -17.56 2.89
N GLU A 65 11.83 -16.80 3.98
CA GLU A 65 12.50 -17.13 5.25
C GLU A 65 11.45 -17.67 6.25
N GLY A 66 10.83 -18.82 5.92
CA GLY A 66 9.84 -19.53 6.74
C GLY A 66 10.08 -21.03 6.77
#